data_AF-S4XNB3-F1
#
_entry.id   AF-S4XNB3-F1
#
_cell.length_a   1.000
_cell.length_b   1.000
_cell.length_c   1.000
_cell.angle_alpha   90.00
_cell.angle_beta   90.00
_cell.angle_gamma   90.00
#
_symmetry.space_group_name_H-M   'P 1'
#
loop_
_entity.id
_entity.type
_entity.pdbx_description
1 polymer ?
#
loop_
_entity_poly.entity_id
_entity_poly.type
_entity_poly.pdbx_seq_one_letter_code
_entity_poly.pdbx_strand_id
1 'polypeptide(L)'
;MKETRGKDHPEATGGRAQRMLDATPAILCVVDMRERRLTAHNAALARALGCSDEELSTRGLAALSARIHPDDLAGLAARAERLSAARDGEVVDGELRAQGREGDERLFAVRAEVFTRGEDGAAREIFLSAEDVTERRRLLRSEALLAAFCERAPVLLYAKDGDGAFLLVSRSLEEVVGAAPGSMVGKTDKDFFPPDVAAIYNDVDALVRSSGAPFEAEDPVPHPGGEKTYFTIKFPVWGEGIPEGSMAGVSLDITRVKEAEREREAARDELIAAQQDTIRELVTPLLPIAEGVLVMPLIGFFDSARAGRIIETLLEGVERHAARIAIIDITGVKAVDERVAEMLVQAARAAGLLGAEVVLTGIQPAIARTMIELDIDLRGLVTEGTLQGGIAYALKRR
;
A
#
# COMPACT_ATOMS: atom_id res chain seq x y z
N MET A 1 77.19 2.09 62.62
CA MET A 1 76.70 0.70 62.76
C MET A 1 75.34 0.69 63.44
N LYS A 2 74.28 0.53 62.65
CA LYS A 2 73.11 -0.33 62.88
C LYS A 2 72.04 0.03 61.84
N GLU A 3 72.10 -0.67 60.72
CA GLU A 3 70.91 -1.02 59.96
C GLU A 3 69.97 -1.81 60.87
N THR A 4 68.66 -1.63 60.76
CA THR A 4 67.77 -2.73 60.30
C THR A 4 66.32 -2.29 60.11
N ARG A 5 65.83 -2.58 58.90
CA ARG A 5 64.48 -3.07 58.54
C ARG A 5 63.30 -2.10 58.67
N GLY A 6 63.07 -1.35 57.59
CA GLY A 6 61.72 -1.03 57.14
C GLY A 6 60.97 -2.32 56.80
N LYS A 7 59.84 -2.55 57.46
CA LYS A 7 58.88 -3.59 57.10
C LYS A 7 58.04 -3.07 55.93
N ASP A 8 58.41 -3.44 54.70
CA ASP A 8 57.47 -3.39 53.59
C ASP A 8 56.25 -4.25 53.94
N HIS A 9 55.06 -3.60 53.98
CA HIS A 9 53.77 -4.27 54.12
C HIS A 9 53.18 -4.47 52.71
N PRO A 10 53.30 -5.67 52.11
CA PRO A 10 52.73 -5.96 50.78
C PRO A 10 51.18 -5.97 50.76
N GLU A 11 50.50 -6.07 51.91
CA GLU A 11 49.03 -6.17 51.97
C GLU A 11 48.28 -4.82 51.78
N ALA A 12 48.91 -3.67 52.06
CA ALA A 12 48.24 -2.37 51.95
C ALA A 12 48.09 -1.87 50.50
N THR A 13 48.96 -2.33 49.60
CA THR A 13 49.03 -1.90 48.20
C THR A 13 47.97 -2.60 47.34
N GLY A 14 47.74 -3.90 47.58
CA GLY A 14 46.73 -4.70 46.87
C GLY A 14 45.30 -4.22 47.12
N GLY A 15 44.95 -3.90 48.38
CA GLY A 15 43.62 -3.39 48.74
C GLY A 15 43.32 -1.95 48.29
N ARG A 16 44.35 -1.18 47.89
CA ARG A 16 44.16 0.13 47.25
C ARG A 16 43.90 -0.01 45.76
N ALA A 17 44.65 -0.84 45.06
CA ALA A 17 44.46 -1.09 43.63
C ALA A 17 43.07 -1.67 43.32
N GLN A 18 42.61 -2.65 44.11
CA GLN A 18 41.27 -3.23 43.94
C GLN A 18 40.16 -2.21 44.15
N ARG A 19 40.27 -1.34 45.17
CA ARG A 19 39.30 -0.26 45.39
C ARG A 19 39.25 0.76 44.24
N MET A 20 40.38 1.03 43.59
CA MET A 20 40.42 1.90 42.41
C MET A 20 39.74 1.25 41.20
N LEU A 21 39.96 -0.06 40.99
CA LEU A 21 39.29 -0.83 39.95
C LEU A 21 37.77 -0.88 40.16
N ASP A 22 37.32 -1.10 41.40
CA ASP A 22 35.88 -1.18 41.74
C ASP A 22 35.16 0.16 41.73
N ALA A 23 35.87 1.26 41.99
CA ALA A 23 35.33 2.62 41.85
C ALA A 23 35.19 3.04 40.38
N THR A 24 35.82 2.32 39.45
CA THR A 24 35.75 2.63 38.02
C THR A 24 34.47 2.02 37.41
N PRO A 25 33.61 2.84 36.77
CA PRO A 25 32.35 2.35 36.21
C PRO A 25 32.52 1.49 34.94
N ALA A 26 33.68 1.58 34.27
CA ALA A 26 34.00 0.73 33.12
C ALA A 26 34.21 -0.73 33.54
N ILE A 27 33.94 -1.68 32.64
CA ILE A 27 34.21 -3.10 32.87
C ILE A 27 35.70 -3.32 32.66
N LEU A 28 36.43 -3.78 33.68
CA LEU A 28 37.88 -3.94 33.62
C LEU A 28 38.31 -5.34 34.04
N CYS A 29 39.29 -5.91 33.33
CA CYS A 29 40.03 -7.07 33.81
C CYS A 29 41.44 -7.17 33.26
N VAL A 30 42.28 -7.94 33.96
CA VAL A 30 43.61 -8.34 33.53
C VAL A 30 43.63 -9.86 33.43
N VAL A 31 44.10 -10.37 32.30
CA VAL A 31 44.19 -11.81 32.01
C VAL A 31 45.65 -12.19 31.85
N ASP A 32 46.11 -13.20 32.61
CA ASP A 32 47.38 -13.86 32.35
C ASP A 32 47.19 -14.91 31.23
N MET A 33 47.91 -14.74 30.14
CA MET A 33 47.76 -15.56 28.93
C MET A 33 48.44 -16.93 29.03
N ARG A 34 49.43 -17.07 29.91
CA ARG A 34 50.12 -18.35 30.14
C ARG A 34 49.29 -19.26 31.02
N GLU A 35 48.71 -18.69 32.07
CA GLU A 35 47.92 -19.42 33.08
C GLU A 35 46.42 -19.39 32.78
N ARG A 36 46.00 -18.62 31.76
CA ARG A 36 44.62 -18.46 31.26
C ARG A 36 43.62 -18.07 32.36
N ARG A 37 44.08 -17.30 33.35
CA ARG A 37 43.29 -16.85 34.51
C ARG A 37 43.17 -15.32 34.54
N LEU A 38 42.14 -14.81 35.20
CA LEU A 38 42.07 -13.38 35.51
C LEU A 38 42.95 -13.08 36.72
N THR A 39 43.96 -12.22 36.57
CA THR A 39 44.81 -11.75 37.67
C THR A 39 44.18 -10.56 38.40
N ALA A 40 43.32 -9.80 37.71
CA ALA A 40 42.50 -8.75 38.31
C ALA A 40 41.17 -8.61 37.55
N HIS A 41 40.12 -8.21 38.25
CA HIS A 41 38.84 -7.78 37.67
C HIS A 41 38.12 -6.86 38.65
N ASN A 42 37.17 -6.09 38.16
CA ASN A 42 36.31 -5.26 39.00
C ASN A 42 34.88 -5.80 39.11
N ALA A 43 34.15 -5.30 40.10
CA ALA A 43 32.74 -5.65 40.30
C ALA A 43 31.85 -5.31 39.08
N ALA A 44 32.26 -4.38 38.22
CA ALA A 44 31.52 -4.06 36.99
C ALA A 44 31.51 -5.24 36.00
N LEU A 45 32.60 -5.99 35.86
CA LEU A 45 32.67 -7.19 35.01
C LEU A 45 31.69 -8.28 35.48
N ALA A 46 31.75 -8.63 36.77
CA ALA A 46 30.88 -9.64 37.36
C ALA A 46 29.40 -9.26 37.20
N ARG A 47 29.06 -7.99 37.46
CA ARG A 47 27.69 -7.47 37.26
C ARG A 47 27.24 -7.49 35.81
N ALA A 48 28.10 -7.13 34.86
CA ALA A 48 27.74 -7.05 33.45
C ALA A 48 27.44 -8.44 32.85
N LEU A 49 28.26 -9.44 33.17
CA LEU A 49 28.14 -10.81 32.62
C LEU A 49 27.31 -11.77 33.51
N GLY A 50 26.87 -11.32 34.68
CA GLY A 50 26.15 -12.16 35.65
C GLY A 50 26.93 -13.33 36.21
N CYS A 51 28.27 -13.25 36.17
CA CYS A 51 29.14 -14.26 36.77
C CYS A 51 29.41 -13.92 38.23
N SER A 52 29.66 -14.95 39.04
CA SER A 52 30.19 -14.74 40.39
C SER A 52 31.69 -14.50 40.33
N ASP A 53 32.22 -13.75 41.29
CA ASP A 53 33.68 -13.53 41.44
C ASP A 53 34.42 -14.87 41.60
N GLU A 54 33.79 -15.86 42.24
CA GLU A 54 34.33 -17.22 42.36
C GLU A 54 34.41 -17.93 41.01
N GLU A 55 33.40 -17.79 40.15
CA GLU A 55 33.41 -18.35 38.79
C GLU A 55 34.51 -17.71 37.94
N LEU A 56 34.65 -16.38 38.01
CA LEU A 56 35.68 -15.63 37.29
C LEU A 56 37.09 -15.98 37.78
N SER A 57 37.26 -16.19 39.09
CA SER A 57 38.55 -16.54 39.69
C SER A 57 38.96 -17.99 39.40
N THR A 58 38.00 -18.93 39.35
CA THR A 58 38.27 -20.37 39.17
C THR A 58 38.40 -20.76 37.70
N ARG A 59 37.48 -20.31 36.84
CA ARG A 59 37.44 -20.67 35.42
C ARG A 59 38.18 -19.66 34.53
N GLY A 60 38.47 -18.47 35.06
CA GLY A 60 39.33 -17.51 34.40
C GLY A 60 38.82 -17.11 33.01
N LEU A 61 39.72 -17.17 32.02
CA LEU A 61 39.40 -16.84 30.63
C LEU A 61 38.29 -17.73 30.07
N ALA A 62 38.14 -18.97 30.53
CA ALA A 62 37.08 -19.87 30.06
C ALA A 62 35.68 -19.42 30.52
N ALA A 63 35.54 -18.75 31.68
CA ALA A 63 34.28 -18.15 32.09
C ALA A 63 33.86 -17.02 31.15
N LEU A 64 34.81 -16.16 30.78
CA LEU A 64 34.56 -15.08 29.82
C LEU A 64 34.21 -15.63 28.44
N SER A 65 35.01 -16.55 27.91
CA SER A 65 34.79 -17.13 26.56
C SER A 65 33.46 -17.87 26.45
N ALA A 66 32.96 -18.50 27.54
CA ALA A 66 31.67 -19.20 27.54
C ALA A 66 30.47 -18.26 27.40
N ARG A 67 30.62 -16.96 27.71
CA ARG A 67 29.56 -15.95 27.59
C ARG A 67 29.52 -15.28 26.22
N ILE A 68 30.58 -15.39 25.43
CA ILE A 68 30.71 -14.72 24.14
C ILE A 68 29.88 -15.47 23.08
N HIS A 69 29.22 -14.72 22.20
CA HIS A 69 28.45 -15.28 21.10
C HIS A 69 29.37 -16.12 20.16
N PRO A 70 28.97 -17.33 19.75
CA PRO A 70 29.81 -18.22 18.93
C PRO A 70 30.40 -17.58 17.67
N ASP A 71 29.61 -16.76 16.97
CA ASP A 71 30.04 -16.07 15.74
C ASP A 71 31.19 -15.08 15.96
N ASP A 72 31.34 -14.54 17.17
CA ASP A 72 32.36 -13.54 17.48
C ASP A 72 33.70 -14.18 17.90
N LEU A 73 33.74 -15.50 18.11
CA LEU A 73 34.95 -16.24 18.50
C LEU A 73 36.04 -16.19 17.42
N ALA A 74 35.66 -16.26 16.14
CA ALA A 74 36.62 -16.14 15.03
C ALA A 74 37.26 -14.74 14.99
N GLY A 75 36.46 -13.69 15.22
CA GLY A 75 36.96 -12.32 15.31
C GLY A 75 37.87 -12.09 16.50
N LEU A 76 37.65 -12.78 17.62
CA LEU A 76 38.53 -12.73 18.79
C LEU A 76 39.89 -13.37 18.53
N ALA A 77 39.95 -14.49 17.80
CA ALA A 77 41.22 -15.10 17.43
C ALA A 77 42.08 -14.13 16.59
N ALA A 78 41.49 -13.48 15.58
CA ALA A 78 42.17 -12.48 14.77
C ALA A 78 42.63 -11.26 15.59
N ARG A 79 41.83 -10.83 16.58
CA ARG A 79 42.22 -9.74 17.50
C ARG A 79 43.35 -10.17 18.44
N ALA A 80 43.34 -11.40 18.93
CA ALA A 80 44.41 -11.94 19.77
C ALA A 80 45.75 -12.01 19.01
N GLU A 81 45.73 -12.38 17.73
CA GLU A 81 46.92 -12.34 16.87
C GLU A 81 47.46 -10.91 16.71
N ARG A 82 46.57 -9.95 16.41
CA ARG A 82 46.94 -8.52 16.31
C ARG A 82 47.55 -8.00 17.62
N LEU A 83 46.96 -8.37 18.75
CA LEU A 83 47.42 -7.95 20.07
C LEU A 83 48.78 -8.55 20.44
N SER A 84 49.04 -9.80 20.03
CA SER A 84 50.35 -10.44 20.22
C SER A 84 51.48 -9.67 19.49
N ALA A 85 51.16 -9.14 18.31
CA ALA A 85 52.09 -8.36 17.49
C ALA A 85 52.10 -6.85 17.81
N ALA A 86 51.17 -6.36 18.64
CA ALA A 86 51.04 -4.95 19.00
C ALA A 86 52.24 -4.48 19.84
N ARG A 87 52.56 -3.19 19.80
CA ARG A 87 53.58 -2.58 20.68
C ARG A 87 53.04 -2.32 22.08
N ASP A 88 53.92 -2.06 23.04
CA ASP A 88 53.51 -1.69 24.40
C ASP A 88 52.71 -0.38 24.36
N GLY A 89 51.52 -0.39 24.98
CA GLY A 89 50.57 0.73 24.95
C GLY A 89 49.76 0.87 23.65
N GLU A 90 49.92 -0.03 22.68
CA GLU A 90 49.06 -0.07 21.49
C GLU A 90 47.74 -0.78 21.82
N VAL A 91 46.63 -0.08 21.57
CA VAL A 91 45.28 -0.56 21.87
C VAL A 91 44.70 -1.29 20.66
N VAL A 92 44.23 -2.51 20.89
CA VAL A 92 43.43 -3.27 19.93
C VAL A 92 41.97 -3.21 20.38
N ASP A 93 41.13 -2.57 19.57
CA ASP A 93 39.71 -2.44 19.84
C ASP A 93 38.84 -3.38 18.98
N GLY A 94 37.58 -3.51 19.40
CA GLY A 94 36.56 -4.21 18.66
C GLY A 94 35.24 -4.27 19.41
N GLU A 95 34.24 -4.84 18.75
CA GLU A 95 32.96 -5.14 19.38
C GLU A 95 32.76 -6.66 19.43
N LEU A 96 32.10 -7.12 20.49
CA LEU A 96 31.66 -8.50 20.64
C LEU A 96 30.32 -8.56 21.35
N ARG A 97 29.54 -9.60 21.02
CA ARG A 97 28.31 -9.95 21.71
C ARG A 97 28.61 -10.94 22.83
N ALA A 98 28.04 -10.70 23.99
CA ALA A 98 28.10 -11.63 25.10
C ALA A 98 26.78 -11.66 25.88
N GLN A 99 26.53 -12.77 26.57
CA GLN A 99 25.39 -12.90 27.47
C GLN A 99 25.58 -12.02 28.71
N GLY A 100 24.60 -11.15 28.94
CA GLY A 100 24.48 -10.33 30.13
C GLY A 100 23.96 -11.11 31.34
N ARG A 101 23.76 -10.39 32.45
CA ARG A 101 23.31 -10.97 33.72
C ARG A 101 21.99 -11.73 33.65
N GLU A 102 21.07 -11.28 32.81
CA GLU A 102 19.73 -11.87 32.70
C GLU A 102 19.65 -12.93 31.59
N GLY A 103 20.79 -13.27 30.98
CA GLY A 103 20.86 -14.13 29.80
C GLY A 103 20.49 -13.41 28.49
N ASP A 104 20.28 -12.09 28.54
CA ASP A 104 20.09 -11.23 27.39
C ASP A 104 21.39 -11.07 26.58
N GLU A 105 21.28 -10.96 25.26
CA GLU A 105 22.43 -10.66 24.42
C GLU A 105 22.79 -9.17 24.51
N ARG A 106 24.04 -8.87 24.85
CA ARG A 106 24.57 -7.52 24.94
C ARG A 106 25.78 -7.32 24.04
N LEU A 107 25.92 -6.13 23.50
CA LEU A 107 27.03 -5.72 22.67
C LEU A 107 28.01 -4.89 23.50
N PHE A 108 29.25 -5.38 23.60
CA PHE A 108 30.33 -4.74 24.32
C PHE A 108 31.37 -4.18 23.34
N ALA A 109 31.71 -2.91 23.49
CA ALA A 109 32.89 -2.32 22.88
C ALA A 109 34.08 -2.64 23.79
N VAL A 110 35.02 -3.45 23.30
CA VAL A 110 36.16 -3.97 24.05
C VAL A 110 37.45 -3.37 23.52
N ARG A 111 38.34 -2.99 24.44
CA ARG A 111 39.70 -2.54 24.17
C ARG A 111 40.66 -3.43 24.93
N ALA A 112 41.69 -3.89 24.24
CA ALA A 112 42.73 -4.74 24.78
C ALA A 112 44.10 -4.10 24.57
N GLU A 113 44.95 -4.15 25.59
CA GLU A 113 46.35 -3.75 25.51
C GLU A 113 47.24 -4.76 26.24
N VAL A 114 48.49 -4.88 25.79
CA VAL A 114 49.48 -5.69 26.50
C VAL A 114 49.92 -4.92 27.74
N PHE A 115 49.61 -5.49 28.91
CA PHE A 115 49.91 -4.89 30.21
C PHE A 115 51.34 -5.20 30.67
N THR A 116 51.76 -6.46 30.53
CA THR A 116 53.13 -6.89 30.79
C THR A 116 53.58 -7.94 29.76
N ARG A 117 54.88 -7.97 29.48
CA ARG A 117 55.52 -8.99 28.63
C ARG A 117 56.42 -9.91 29.44
N GLY A 118 56.57 -11.14 28.97
CA GLY A 118 57.55 -12.10 29.47
C GLY A 118 58.97 -11.77 29.00
N GLU A 119 59.96 -12.48 29.55
CA GLU A 119 61.37 -12.38 29.14
C GLU A 119 61.61 -12.80 27.68
N ASP A 120 60.68 -13.58 27.11
CA ASP A 120 60.64 -14.01 25.71
C ASP A 120 60.03 -12.96 24.76
N GLY A 121 59.60 -11.80 25.28
CA GLY A 121 58.92 -10.75 24.52
C GLY A 121 57.45 -11.03 24.20
N ALA A 122 56.91 -12.18 24.63
CA ALA A 122 55.51 -12.52 24.45
C ALA A 122 54.61 -11.75 25.43
N ALA A 123 53.37 -11.46 25.03
CA ALA A 123 52.39 -10.86 25.93
C ALA A 123 52.08 -11.82 27.09
N ARG A 124 52.33 -11.37 28.33
CA ARG A 124 52.09 -12.16 29.54
C ARG A 124 50.75 -11.82 30.15
N GLU A 125 50.52 -10.53 30.42
CA GLU A 125 49.25 -10.03 30.92
C GLU A 125 48.62 -9.08 29.91
N ILE A 126 47.32 -9.22 29.72
CA ILE A 126 46.51 -8.35 28.86
C ILE A 126 45.51 -7.62 29.74
N PHE A 127 45.50 -6.29 29.62
CA PHE A 127 44.45 -5.46 30.20
C PHE A 127 43.31 -5.32 29.21
N LEU A 128 42.10 -5.58 29.67
CA LEU A 128 40.85 -5.47 28.91
C LEU A 128 39.96 -4.44 29.60
N SER A 129 39.46 -3.50 28.81
CA SER A 129 38.35 -2.63 29.19
C SER A 129 37.17 -2.84 28.26
N ALA A 130 35.96 -2.81 28.80
CA ALA A 130 34.73 -2.95 28.02
C ALA A 130 33.66 -1.94 28.45
N GLU A 131 32.85 -1.55 27.48
CA GLU A 131 31.67 -0.69 27.66
C GLU A 131 30.47 -1.38 27.04
N ASP A 132 29.35 -1.45 27.76
CA ASP A 132 28.07 -1.91 27.21
C ASP A 132 27.50 -0.83 26.30
N VAL A 133 27.52 -1.10 25.00
CA VAL A 133 27.06 -0.16 23.96
C VAL A 133 25.73 -0.59 23.35
N THR A 134 25.03 -1.55 23.96
CA THR A 134 23.81 -2.17 23.40
C THR A 134 22.73 -1.14 23.11
N GLU A 135 22.29 -0.39 24.12
CA GLU A 135 21.23 0.61 23.97
C GLU A 135 21.67 1.77 23.07
N ARG A 136 22.93 2.22 23.21
CA ARG A 136 23.48 3.26 22.35
C ARG A 136 23.47 2.86 20.87
N ARG A 137 23.89 1.62 20.55
CA ARG A 137 23.90 1.08 19.19
C ARG A 137 22.49 0.87 18.66
N ARG A 138 21.56 0.42 19.51
CA ARG A 138 20.14 0.26 19.15
C ARG A 138 19.51 1.61 18.79
N LEU A 139 19.73 2.64 19.60
CA LEU A 139 19.24 4.00 19.34
C LEU A 139 19.82 4.57 18.05
N LEU A 140 21.15 4.53 17.88
CA LEU A 140 21.80 4.98 16.65
C LEU A 140 21.30 4.24 15.41
N ARG A 141 21.03 2.94 15.51
CA ARG A 141 20.45 2.15 14.42
C ARG A 141 19.02 2.57 14.11
N SER A 142 18.21 2.82 15.14
CA SER A 142 16.83 3.30 14.99
C SER A 142 16.80 4.68 14.31
N GLU A 143 17.65 5.59 14.78
CA GLU A 143 17.79 6.94 14.20
C GLU A 143 18.26 6.88 12.73
N ALA A 144 19.29 6.09 12.45
CA ALA A 144 19.78 5.89 11.08
C ALA A 144 18.71 5.27 10.16
N LEU A 145 17.89 4.35 10.68
CA LEU A 145 16.80 3.76 9.92
C LEU A 145 15.70 4.79 9.60
N LEU A 146 15.30 5.60 10.58
CA LEU A 146 14.32 6.67 10.38
C LEU A 146 14.83 7.73 9.39
N ALA A 147 16.10 8.13 9.51
CA ALA A 147 16.74 9.04 8.57
C ALA A 147 16.77 8.45 7.15
N ALA A 148 17.13 7.17 7.01
CA ALA A 148 17.14 6.50 5.71
C ALA A 148 15.74 6.41 5.08
N PHE A 149 14.70 6.20 5.90
CA PHE A 149 13.32 6.21 5.42
C PHE A 149 12.90 7.60 4.93
N CYS A 150 13.17 8.66 5.70
CA CYS A 150 12.89 10.04 5.30
C CYS A 150 13.66 10.46 4.05
N GLU A 151 14.86 9.92 3.86
CA GLU A 151 15.71 10.25 2.71
C GLU A 151 15.33 9.50 1.43
N ARG A 152 14.83 8.25 1.54
CA ARG A 152 14.71 7.35 0.37
C ARG A 152 13.30 6.93 0.02
N ALA A 153 12.34 7.05 0.94
CA ALA A 153 10.97 6.65 0.66
C ALA A 153 10.35 7.64 -0.36
N PRO A 154 9.69 7.16 -1.43
CA PRO A 154 8.99 8.00 -2.41
C PRO A 154 7.63 8.45 -1.85
N VAL A 155 7.63 8.97 -0.62
CA VAL A 155 6.46 9.40 0.15
C VAL A 155 6.78 10.77 0.70
N LEU A 156 5.82 11.70 0.61
CA LEU A 156 6.00 13.02 1.20
C LEU A 156 5.66 12.94 2.68
N LEU A 157 6.65 13.12 3.54
CA LEU A 157 6.51 13.08 4.98
C LEU A 157 6.93 14.41 5.58
N TYR A 158 6.17 14.86 6.57
CA TYR A 158 6.55 16.01 7.36
C TYR A 158 5.95 15.96 8.76
N ALA A 159 6.58 16.66 9.69
CA ALA A 159 6.00 17.02 10.97
C ALA A 159 6.16 18.53 11.18
N LYS A 160 5.19 19.15 11.84
CA LYS A 160 5.20 20.57 12.20
C LYS A 160 4.87 20.74 13.68
N ASP A 161 5.40 21.79 14.29
CA ASP A 161 5.01 22.19 15.63
C ASP A 161 3.66 22.95 15.65
N GLY A 162 3.27 23.41 16.84
CA GLY A 162 2.05 24.20 17.06
C GLY A 162 2.02 25.53 16.31
N ASP A 163 3.20 26.12 16.02
CA ASP A 163 3.34 27.37 15.28
C ASP A 163 3.39 27.15 13.75
N GLY A 164 3.42 25.89 13.32
CA GLY A 164 3.46 25.50 11.91
C GLY A 164 4.86 25.41 11.32
N ALA A 165 5.91 25.46 12.15
CA ALA A 165 7.28 25.28 11.68
C ALA A 165 7.60 23.79 11.48
N PHE A 166 8.25 23.45 10.38
CA PHE A 166 8.62 22.07 10.06
C PHE A 166 9.67 21.53 11.06
N LEU A 167 9.35 20.43 11.73
CA LEU A 167 10.25 19.68 12.62
C LEU A 167 11.00 18.55 11.89
N LEU A 168 10.33 17.95 10.91
CA LEU A 168 10.85 16.86 10.09
C LEU A 168 10.30 17.02 8.68
N VAL A 169 11.13 16.74 7.68
CA VAL A 169 10.74 16.76 6.26
C VAL A 169 11.48 15.63 5.53
N SER A 170 10.75 14.83 4.74
CA SER A 170 11.35 13.84 3.83
C SER A 170 12.03 14.53 2.65
N ARG A 171 13.07 13.90 2.13
CA ARG A 171 13.75 14.31 0.89
C ARG A 171 12.79 14.44 -0.29
N SER A 172 11.85 13.51 -0.43
CA SER A 172 10.84 13.53 -1.48
C SER A 172 9.96 14.79 -1.45
N LEU A 173 9.62 15.32 -0.26
CA LEU A 173 8.87 16.57 -0.14
C LEU A 173 9.71 17.77 -0.59
N GLU A 174 10.97 17.84 -0.17
CA GLU A 174 11.86 18.93 -0.59
C GLU A 174 12.05 18.97 -2.11
N GLU A 175 12.16 17.80 -2.75
CA GLU A 175 12.29 17.69 -4.20
C GLU A 175 11.03 18.14 -4.94
N VAL A 176 9.85 17.76 -4.45
CA VAL A 176 8.57 18.20 -5.02
C VAL A 176 8.39 19.72 -4.89
N VAL A 177 8.77 20.28 -3.74
CA VAL A 177 8.70 21.72 -3.47
C VAL A 177 9.80 22.50 -4.20
N GLY A 178 10.90 21.84 -4.58
CA GLY A 178 12.08 22.49 -5.16
C GLY A 178 12.99 23.15 -4.13
N ALA A 179 12.93 22.72 -2.87
CA ALA A 179 13.75 23.23 -1.78
C ALA A 179 15.12 22.53 -1.71
N ALA A 180 16.13 23.24 -1.18
CA ALA A 180 17.44 22.65 -0.92
C ALA A 180 17.37 21.63 0.24
N PRO A 181 18.20 20.57 0.24
CA PRO A 181 18.17 19.57 1.29
C PRO A 181 18.31 20.15 2.70
N GLY A 182 17.40 19.78 3.60
CA GLY A 182 17.33 20.25 4.98
C GLY A 182 16.88 21.71 5.16
N SER A 183 16.57 22.43 4.10
CA SER A 183 16.31 23.88 4.16
C SER A 183 14.90 24.25 4.63
N MET A 184 13.99 23.27 4.70
CA MET A 184 12.61 23.45 5.12
C MET A 184 12.43 23.39 6.65
N VAL A 185 13.29 22.65 7.35
CA VAL A 185 13.20 22.51 8.82
C VAL A 185 13.35 23.89 9.50
N GLY A 186 12.46 24.17 10.45
CA GLY A 186 12.37 25.44 11.17
C GLY A 186 11.66 26.58 10.44
N LYS A 187 11.16 26.34 9.22
CA LYS A 187 10.36 27.30 8.43
C LYS A 187 8.91 26.84 8.31
N THR A 188 8.07 27.67 7.72
CA THR A 188 6.62 27.44 7.59
C THR A 188 6.21 27.25 6.13
N ASP A 189 4.97 26.84 5.86
CA ASP A 189 4.47 26.73 4.49
C ASP A 189 4.57 28.04 3.70
N LYS A 190 4.46 29.19 4.38
CA LYS A 190 4.51 30.52 3.76
C LYS A 190 5.86 30.83 3.11
N ASP A 191 6.92 30.14 3.52
CA ASP A 191 8.26 30.30 2.98
C ASP A 191 8.45 29.57 1.64
N PHE A 192 7.55 28.65 1.30
CA PHE A 192 7.70 27.72 0.16
C PHE A 192 6.51 27.70 -0.80
N PHE A 193 5.31 28.01 -0.30
CA PHE A 193 4.08 27.94 -1.08
C PHE A 193 3.46 29.33 -1.26
N PRO A 194 2.70 29.55 -2.35
CA PRO A 194 1.89 30.75 -2.52
C PRO A 194 0.96 31.02 -1.31
N PRO A 195 0.65 32.29 -0.98
CA PRO A 195 -0.08 32.64 0.24
C PRO A 195 -1.46 31.98 0.38
N ASP A 196 -2.17 31.79 -0.73
CA ASP A 196 -3.47 31.11 -0.80
C ASP A 196 -3.34 29.62 -0.48
N VAL A 197 -2.34 28.94 -1.06
CA VAL A 197 -2.06 27.52 -0.78
C VAL A 197 -1.59 27.32 0.66
N ALA A 198 -0.67 28.17 1.14
CA ALA A 198 -0.18 28.13 2.50
C ALA A 198 -1.32 28.36 3.52
N ALA A 199 -2.28 29.24 3.22
CA ALA A 199 -3.44 29.46 4.08
C ALA A 199 -4.31 28.19 4.18
N ILE A 200 -4.61 27.54 3.05
CA ILE A 200 -5.37 26.29 3.03
C ILE A 200 -4.68 25.21 3.87
N TYR A 201 -3.37 25.04 3.71
CA TYR A 201 -2.62 24.05 4.51
C TYR A 201 -2.68 24.35 6.00
N ASN A 202 -2.52 25.62 6.39
CA ASN A 202 -2.61 26.05 7.78
C ASN A 202 -4.01 25.85 8.38
N ASP A 203 -5.07 26.10 7.62
CA ASP A 203 -6.45 25.90 8.07
C ASP A 203 -6.74 24.42 8.34
N VAL A 204 -6.27 23.52 7.46
CA VAL A 204 -6.37 22.08 7.68
C VAL A 204 -5.53 21.65 8.87
N ASP A 205 -4.30 22.15 9.01
CA ASP A 205 -3.42 21.84 10.15
C ASP A 205 -4.08 22.29 11.47
N ALA A 206 -4.72 23.47 11.49
CA ALA A 206 -5.48 23.97 12.63
C ALA A 206 -6.70 23.10 12.96
N LEU A 207 -7.42 22.63 11.94
CA LEU A 207 -8.54 21.72 12.12
C LEU A 207 -8.11 20.40 12.76
N VAL A 208 -7.02 19.78 12.27
CA VAL A 208 -6.45 18.54 12.83
C VAL A 208 -6.06 18.73 14.29
N ARG A 209 -5.38 19.85 14.63
CA ARG A 209 -5.02 20.16 16.02
C ARG A 209 -6.25 20.33 16.91
N SER A 210 -7.24 21.09 16.47
CA SER A 210 -8.43 21.39 17.26
C SER A 210 -9.36 20.19 17.47
N SER A 211 -9.45 19.32 16.46
CA SER A 211 -10.31 18.13 16.50
C SER A 211 -9.65 16.96 17.23
N GLY A 212 -8.31 16.90 17.23
CA GLY A 212 -7.55 15.77 17.73
C GLY A 212 -7.69 14.51 16.87
N ALA A 213 -8.30 14.61 15.69
CA ALA A 213 -8.60 13.49 14.80
C ALA A 213 -7.80 13.56 13.50
N PRO A 214 -7.51 12.41 12.86
CA PRO A 214 -6.92 12.40 11.52
C PRO A 214 -7.82 13.07 10.48
N PHE A 215 -7.20 13.75 9.53
CA PHE A 215 -7.81 14.29 8.32
C PHE A 215 -7.26 13.55 7.10
N GLU A 216 -8.14 13.17 6.18
CA GLU A 216 -7.80 12.45 4.95
C GLU A 216 -8.39 13.17 3.74
N ALA A 217 -7.59 13.35 2.69
CA ALA A 217 -8.05 13.97 1.44
C ALA A 217 -7.25 13.47 0.23
N GLU A 218 -7.90 13.53 -0.94
CA GLU A 218 -7.25 13.41 -2.24
C GLU A 218 -7.01 14.81 -2.80
N ASP A 219 -5.75 15.20 -2.91
CA ASP A 219 -5.36 16.53 -3.37
C ASP A 219 -4.68 16.44 -4.74
N PRO A 220 -5.23 17.08 -5.78
CA PRO A 220 -4.49 17.33 -7.00
C PRO A 220 -3.41 18.38 -6.74
N VAL A 221 -2.16 18.02 -7.00
CA VAL A 221 -0.99 18.89 -6.84
C VAL A 221 -0.34 19.09 -8.21
N PRO A 222 -0.21 20.36 -8.67
CA PRO A 222 0.56 20.66 -9.87
C PRO A 222 2.02 20.25 -9.67
N HIS A 223 2.55 19.37 -10.51
CA HIS A 223 3.94 18.93 -10.48
C HIS A 223 4.64 19.33 -11.79
N PRO A 224 5.97 19.60 -11.80
CA PRO A 224 6.72 19.90 -13.03
C PRO A 224 6.58 18.89 -14.19
N GLY A 225 6.11 17.66 -13.91
CA GLY A 225 5.93 16.59 -14.89
C GLY A 225 4.48 16.33 -15.30
N GLY A 226 3.55 17.20 -14.89
CA GLY A 226 2.11 17.00 -15.04
C GLY A 226 1.38 17.09 -13.70
N GLU A 227 0.06 17.16 -13.72
CA GLU A 227 -0.74 17.11 -12.49
C GLU A 227 -0.60 15.73 -11.83
N LYS A 228 -0.38 15.70 -10.51
CA LYS A 228 -0.34 14.47 -9.73
C LYS A 228 -1.45 14.47 -8.69
N THR A 229 -2.01 13.31 -8.40
CA THR A 229 -2.99 13.14 -7.32
C THR A 229 -2.32 12.50 -6.12
N TYR A 230 -2.37 13.19 -4.97
CA TYR A 230 -1.86 12.68 -3.71
C TYR A 230 -3.00 12.31 -2.77
N PHE A 231 -2.89 11.15 -2.13
CA PHE A 231 -3.70 10.83 -0.96
C PHE A 231 -2.94 11.28 0.29
N THR A 232 -3.47 12.29 0.97
CA THR A 232 -2.86 12.92 2.14
C THR A 232 -3.59 12.51 3.40
N ILE A 233 -2.83 12.08 4.40
CA ILE A 233 -3.30 11.87 5.77
C ILE A 233 -2.54 12.84 6.69
N LYS A 234 -3.27 13.64 7.47
CA LYS A 234 -2.70 14.50 8.51
C LYS A 234 -3.24 14.09 9.87
N PHE A 235 -2.39 14.07 10.89
CA PHE A 235 -2.77 13.61 12.23
C PHE A 235 -1.96 14.32 13.33
N PRO A 236 -2.53 14.50 14.54
CA PRO A 236 -1.78 15.06 15.66
C PRO A 236 -0.70 14.07 16.14
N VAL A 237 0.43 14.60 16.60
CA VAL A 237 1.52 13.80 17.18
C VAL A 237 1.90 14.35 18.55
N TRP A 238 2.13 13.45 19.51
CA TRP A 238 2.49 13.78 20.87
C TRP A 238 3.46 12.74 21.44
N GLY A 239 4.27 13.17 22.39
CA GLY A 239 5.26 12.31 23.02
C GLY A 239 6.34 13.10 23.75
N GLU A 240 7.22 12.40 24.45
CA GLU A 240 8.37 13.00 25.11
C GLU A 240 9.29 13.65 24.06
N GLY A 241 9.63 14.93 24.27
CA GLY A 241 10.46 15.70 23.34
C GLY A 241 9.75 16.25 22.09
N ILE A 242 8.45 16.00 21.92
CA ILE A 242 7.64 16.57 20.83
C ILE A 242 6.88 17.80 21.35
N PRO A 243 6.98 18.98 20.68
CA PRO A 243 6.25 20.18 21.08
C PRO A 243 4.73 19.95 21.13
N GLU A 244 4.06 20.60 22.09
CA GLU A 244 2.59 20.53 22.19
C GLU A 244 1.93 21.15 20.93
N GLY A 245 0.83 20.56 20.49
CA GLY A 245 0.14 20.98 19.26
C GLY A 245 0.84 20.57 17.96
N SER A 246 1.86 19.71 18.04
CA SER A 246 2.50 19.17 16.84
C SER A 246 1.58 18.27 16.03
N MET A 247 1.80 18.24 14.73
CA MET A 247 1.09 17.38 13.79
C MET A 247 2.04 16.81 12.75
N ALA A 248 1.67 15.69 12.14
CA ALA A 248 2.41 15.08 11.05
C ALA A 248 1.49 14.84 9.85
N GLY A 249 2.10 14.81 8.67
CA GLY A 249 1.42 14.52 7.42
C GLY A 249 2.20 13.52 6.58
N VAL A 250 1.44 12.66 5.92
CA VAL A 250 1.94 11.73 4.90
C VAL A 250 1.12 11.89 3.63
N SER A 251 1.78 12.09 2.50
CA SER A 251 1.13 12.15 1.19
C SER A 251 1.74 11.12 0.24
N LEU A 252 0.88 10.27 -0.31
CA LEU A 252 1.23 9.19 -1.24
C LEU A 252 0.74 9.55 -2.65
N ASP A 253 1.62 9.46 -3.64
CA ASP A 253 1.26 9.66 -5.05
C ASP A 253 0.40 8.47 -5.52
N ILE A 254 -0.89 8.71 -5.74
CA ILE A 254 -1.87 7.72 -6.20
C ILE A 254 -2.28 7.96 -7.66
N THR A 255 -1.55 8.80 -8.40
CA THR A 255 -1.88 9.18 -9.78
C THR A 255 -2.10 7.95 -10.66
N ARG A 256 -1.17 7.00 -10.62
CA ARG A 256 -1.25 5.75 -11.40
C ARG A 256 -2.44 4.87 -11.02
N VAL A 257 -2.84 4.89 -9.74
CA VAL A 257 -4.00 4.15 -9.27
C VAL A 257 -5.27 4.78 -9.84
N LYS A 258 -5.37 6.11 -9.78
CA LYS A 258 -6.52 6.86 -10.32
C LYS A 258 -6.63 6.76 -11.84
N GLU A 259 -5.52 6.79 -12.56
CA GLU A 259 -5.49 6.58 -14.01
C GLU A 259 -6.01 5.19 -14.37
N ALA A 260 -5.50 4.14 -13.71
CA ALA A 260 -5.94 2.77 -13.94
C ALA A 260 -7.42 2.55 -13.57
N GLU A 261 -7.91 3.19 -12.50
CA GLU A 261 -9.33 3.15 -12.11
C GLU A 261 -10.21 3.78 -13.21
N ARG A 262 -9.83 4.96 -13.72
CA ARG A 262 -10.56 5.64 -14.80
C ARG A 262 -10.55 4.86 -16.10
N GLU A 263 -9.41 4.27 -16.48
CA GLU A 263 -9.32 3.40 -17.66
C GLU A 263 -10.23 2.18 -17.54
N ARG A 264 -10.27 1.56 -16.35
CA ARG A 264 -11.13 0.41 -16.09
C ARG A 264 -12.62 0.79 -16.15
N GLU A 265 -12.99 1.94 -15.61
CA GLU A 265 -14.36 2.44 -15.68
C GLU A 265 -14.77 2.74 -17.13
N ALA A 266 -13.92 3.42 -17.89
CA ALA A 266 -14.17 3.71 -19.30
C ALA A 266 -14.32 2.42 -20.13
N ALA A 267 -13.43 1.43 -19.95
CA ALA A 267 -13.51 0.15 -20.65
C ALA A 267 -14.78 -0.64 -20.28
N ARG A 268 -15.24 -0.54 -19.03
CA ARG A 268 -16.49 -1.16 -18.58
C ARG A 268 -17.69 -0.49 -19.25
N ASP A 269 -17.71 0.83 -19.31
CA ASP A 269 -18.79 1.58 -19.94
C ASP A 269 -18.87 1.32 -21.44
N GLU A 270 -17.71 1.22 -22.12
CA GLU A 270 -17.62 0.84 -23.53
C GLU A 270 -18.15 -0.58 -23.78
N LEU A 271 -17.80 -1.55 -22.91
CA LEU A 271 -18.33 -2.91 -22.99
C LEU A 271 -19.85 -2.95 -22.79
N ILE A 272 -20.38 -2.19 -21.84
CA ILE A 272 -21.83 -2.08 -21.60
C ILE A 272 -22.53 -1.50 -22.84
N ALA A 273 -21.97 -0.44 -23.44
CA ALA A 273 -22.52 0.16 -24.65
C ALA A 273 -22.53 -0.84 -25.83
N ALA A 274 -21.43 -1.56 -26.05
CA ALA A 274 -21.34 -2.58 -27.11
C ALA A 274 -22.33 -3.74 -26.91
N GLN A 275 -22.56 -4.17 -25.67
CA GLN A 275 -23.58 -5.17 -25.35
C GLN A 275 -24.99 -4.67 -25.66
N GLN A 276 -25.30 -3.40 -25.36
CA GLN A 276 -26.59 -2.81 -25.66
C GLN A 276 -26.84 -2.69 -27.17
N ASP A 277 -25.81 -2.38 -27.95
CA ASP A 277 -25.93 -2.29 -29.41
C ASP A 277 -26.10 -3.67 -30.08
N THR A 278 -25.43 -4.70 -29.57
CA THR A 278 -25.65 -6.10 -30.03
C THR A 278 -27.09 -6.57 -29.75
N ILE A 279 -27.65 -6.22 -28.59
CA ILE A 279 -29.06 -6.54 -28.26
C ILE A 279 -30.02 -5.77 -29.19
N ARG A 280 -29.66 -4.57 -29.63
CA ARG A 280 -30.46 -3.76 -30.58
C ARG A 280 -30.42 -4.31 -32.01
N GLU A 281 -29.32 -4.90 -32.45
CA GLU A 281 -29.21 -5.54 -33.78
C GLU A 281 -30.02 -6.85 -33.88
N LEU A 282 -30.39 -7.48 -32.77
CA LEU A 282 -31.01 -8.81 -32.75
C LEU A 282 -32.55 -8.86 -32.90
N VAL A 283 -33.28 -7.83 -33.38
CA VAL A 283 -34.76 -7.92 -33.37
C VAL A 283 -35.56 -7.39 -34.58
N THR A 284 -35.97 -8.33 -35.45
CA THR A 284 -37.35 -8.71 -35.90
C THR A 284 -37.20 -9.66 -37.09
N PRO A 285 -36.77 -10.92 -36.88
CA PRO A 285 -36.48 -11.82 -37.99
C PRO A 285 -37.78 -12.15 -38.74
N LEU A 286 -37.78 -11.93 -40.04
CA LEU A 286 -38.85 -12.41 -40.91
C LEU A 286 -38.62 -13.91 -41.18
N LEU A 287 -39.54 -14.76 -40.72
CA LEU A 287 -39.41 -16.21 -40.75
C LEU A 287 -40.39 -16.82 -41.76
N PRO A 288 -39.92 -17.51 -42.83
CA PRO A 288 -40.79 -18.32 -43.68
C PRO A 288 -41.16 -19.61 -42.97
N ILE A 289 -42.46 -19.85 -42.78
CA ILE A 289 -42.97 -21.03 -42.06
C ILE A 289 -43.62 -22.07 -42.98
N ALA A 290 -44.03 -21.65 -44.18
CA ALA A 290 -44.55 -22.51 -45.25
C ALA A 290 -44.42 -21.77 -46.59
N GLU A 291 -44.60 -22.47 -47.70
CA GLU A 291 -44.63 -21.84 -49.02
C GLU A 291 -45.75 -20.79 -49.08
N GLY A 292 -45.38 -19.54 -49.36
CA GLY A 292 -46.30 -18.41 -49.42
C GLY A 292 -46.70 -17.83 -48.05
N VAL A 293 -46.10 -18.25 -46.94
CA VAL A 293 -46.44 -17.76 -45.58
C VAL A 293 -45.21 -17.29 -44.81
N LEU A 294 -45.27 -16.04 -44.32
CA LEU A 294 -44.24 -15.41 -43.50
C LEU A 294 -44.76 -15.09 -42.10
N VAL A 295 -43.86 -15.09 -41.12
CA VAL A 295 -44.11 -14.62 -39.74
C VAL A 295 -43.09 -13.55 -39.38
N MET A 296 -43.55 -12.45 -38.81
CA MET A 296 -42.73 -11.37 -38.27
C MET A 296 -43.06 -11.14 -36.79
N PRO A 297 -42.28 -11.69 -35.85
CA PRO A 297 -42.49 -11.49 -34.42
C PRO A 297 -41.88 -10.15 -33.96
N LEU A 298 -42.70 -9.30 -33.36
CA LEU A 298 -42.31 -8.01 -32.80
C LEU A 298 -42.02 -8.16 -31.29
N ILE A 299 -40.73 -8.22 -30.93
CA ILE A 299 -40.26 -8.37 -29.55
C ILE A 299 -39.65 -7.06 -29.05
N GLY A 300 -39.94 -6.68 -27.80
CA GLY A 300 -39.28 -5.57 -27.10
C GLY A 300 -40.02 -4.23 -27.16
N PHE A 301 -39.32 -3.16 -26.82
CA PHE A 301 -39.88 -1.80 -26.91
C PHE A 301 -40.02 -1.40 -28.37
N PHE A 302 -41.21 -0.91 -28.71
CA PHE A 302 -41.57 -0.47 -30.04
C PHE A 302 -41.54 1.05 -30.05
N ASP A 303 -40.64 1.65 -30.82
CA ASP A 303 -40.53 3.10 -30.98
C ASP A 303 -40.71 3.52 -32.45
N SER A 304 -40.86 4.82 -32.67
CA SER A 304 -41.09 5.39 -34.00
C SER A 304 -39.92 5.18 -34.98
N ALA A 305 -38.69 5.06 -34.49
CA ALA A 305 -37.51 4.79 -35.31
C ALA A 305 -37.49 3.34 -35.83
N ARG A 306 -38.07 2.42 -35.07
CA ARG A 306 -38.17 1.00 -35.41
C ARG A 306 -39.34 0.68 -36.36
N ALA A 307 -40.41 1.47 -36.30
CA ALA A 307 -41.63 1.30 -37.09
C ALA A 307 -41.37 1.28 -38.61
N GLY A 308 -40.54 2.20 -39.12
CA GLY A 308 -40.22 2.27 -40.55
C GLY A 308 -39.46 1.04 -41.07
N ARG A 309 -38.44 0.59 -40.32
CA ARG A 309 -37.65 -0.60 -40.67
C ARG A 309 -38.50 -1.88 -40.72
N ILE A 310 -39.54 -1.94 -39.89
CA ILE A 310 -40.44 -3.10 -39.84
C ILE A 310 -41.29 -3.20 -41.11
N ILE A 311 -41.83 -2.08 -41.59
CA ILE A 311 -42.55 -2.05 -42.87
C ILE A 311 -41.62 -2.48 -44.01
N GLU A 312 -40.43 -1.89 -44.09
CA GLU A 312 -39.46 -2.20 -45.15
C GLU A 312 -39.09 -3.69 -45.15
N THR A 313 -38.76 -4.25 -43.98
CA THR A 313 -38.43 -5.67 -43.82
C THR A 313 -39.61 -6.58 -44.22
N LEU A 314 -40.84 -6.20 -43.86
CA LEU A 314 -42.05 -6.94 -44.22
C LEU A 314 -42.27 -6.94 -45.73
N LEU A 315 -42.20 -5.77 -46.38
CA LEU A 315 -42.47 -5.62 -47.80
C LEU A 315 -41.40 -6.30 -48.66
N GLU A 316 -40.11 -6.10 -48.35
CA GLU A 316 -39.03 -6.85 -49.00
C GLU A 316 -39.20 -8.36 -48.84
N GLY A 317 -39.63 -8.76 -47.65
CA GLY A 317 -39.96 -10.13 -47.32
C GLY A 317 -41.04 -10.73 -48.20
N VAL A 318 -42.17 -10.04 -48.27
CA VAL A 318 -43.33 -10.43 -49.08
C VAL A 318 -42.94 -10.60 -50.54
N GLU A 319 -42.19 -9.65 -51.10
CA GLU A 319 -41.70 -9.72 -52.47
C GLU A 319 -40.72 -10.89 -52.66
N ARG A 320 -39.67 -10.96 -51.84
CA ARG A 320 -38.59 -11.96 -51.95
C ARG A 320 -39.08 -13.39 -51.83
N HIS A 321 -40.09 -13.62 -50.98
CA HIS A 321 -40.66 -14.94 -50.72
C HIS A 321 -41.98 -15.21 -51.46
N ALA A 322 -42.44 -14.28 -52.30
CA ALA A 322 -43.75 -14.34 -52.97
C ALA A 322 -44.89 -14.72 -52.00
N ALA A 323 -44.88 -14.11 -50.82
CA ALA A 323 -45.78 -14.49 -49.74
C ALA A 323 -47.21 -14.01 -50.04
N ARG A 324 -48.19 -14.91 -49.91
CA ARG A 324 -49.62 -14.58 -49.97
C ARG A 324 -50.16 -14.17 -48.62
N ILE A 325 -49.51 -14.61 -47.54
CA ILE A 325 -49.92 -14.32 -46.16
C ILE A 325 -48.71 -13.92 -45.34
N ALA A 326 -48.81 -12.81 -44.63
CA ALA A 326 -47.81 -12.36 -43.67
C ALA A 326 -48.41 -12.20 -42.28
N ILE A 327 -47.87 -12.91 -41.30
CA ILE A 327 -48.34 -12.89 -39.92
C ILE A 327 -47.47 -11.93 -39.12
N ILE A 328 -48.05 -10.90 -38.54
CA ILE A 328 -47.35 -9.97 -37.64
C ILE A 328 -47.73 -10.34 -36.21
N ASP A 329 -46.77 -10.84 -35.42
CA ASP A 329 -47.02 -11.22 -34.03
C ASP A 329 -46.58 -10.11 -33.09
N ILE A 330 -47.55 -9.48 -32.41
CA ILE A 330 -47.29 -8.38 -31.46
C ILE A 330 -47.34 -8.83 -30.01
N THR A 331 -47.25 -10.15 -29.74
CA THR A 331 -47.29 -10.71 -28.39
C THR A 331 -46.24 -10.09 -27.44
N GLY A 332 -45.09 -9.68 -27.98
CA GLY A 332 -43.99 -9.04 -27.23
C GLY A 332 -44.12 -7.52 -27.03
N VAL A 333 -45.15 -6.88 -27.57
CA VAL A 333 -45.38 -5.43 -27.50
C VAL A 333 -46.19 -5.10 -26.25
N LYS A 334 -45.62 -4.30 -25.34
CA LYS A 334 -46.23 -3.97 -24.04
C LYS A 334 -47.25 -2.84 -24.08
N ALA A 335 -47.11 -1.91 -25.03
CA ALA A 335 -47.99 -0.77 -25.20
C ALA A 335 -48.02 -0.35 -26.68
N VAL A 336 -49.18 0.14 -27.12
CA VAL A 336 -49.39 0.68 -28.47
C VAL A 336 -49.86 2.11 -28.31
N ASP A 337 -49.19 3.05 -28.97
CA ASP A 337 -49.64 4.43 -29.12
C ASP A 337 -50.28 4.64 -30.51
N GLU A 338 -50.80 5.85 -30.76
CA GLU A 338 -51.41 6.24 -32.03
C GLU A 338 -50.50 5.96 -33.23
N ARG A 339 -49.22 6.32 -33.11
CA ARG A 339 -48.21 6.18 -34.16
C ARG A 339 -47.97 4.71 -34.53
N VAL A 340 -47.91 3.83 -33.53
CA VAL A 340 -47.71 2.38 -33.72
C VAL A 340 -48.93 1.73 -34.34
N ALA A 341 -50.13 2.14 -33.93
CA ALA A 341 -51.37 1.61 -34.48
C ALA A 341 -51.55 1.98 -35.97
N GLU A 342 -51.29 3.25 -36.32
CA GLU A 342 -51.28 3.70 -37.73
C GLU A 342 -50.29 2.91 -38.57
N MET A 343 -49.09 2.66 -38.04
CA MET A 343 -48.05 1.91 -38.73
C MET A 343 -48.50 0.47 -39.03
N LEU A 344 -49.12 -0.23 -38.08
CA LEU A 344 -49.61 -1.61 -38.30
C LEU A 344 -50.63 -1.67 -39.44
N VAL A 345 -51.53 -0.69 -39.50
CA VAL A 345 -52.51 -0.55 -40.58
C VAL A 345 -51.81 -0.22 -41.91
N GLN A 346 -50.82 0.67 -41.89
CA GLN A 346 -50.04 1.02 -43.07
C GLN A 346 -49.27 -0.19 -43.62
N ALA A 347 -48.62 -0.97 -42.75
CA ALA A 347 -47.92 -2.19 -43.10
C ALA A 347 -48.86 -3.20 -43.78
N ALA A 348 -50.06 -3.39 -43.22
CA ALA A 348 -51.08 -4.27 -43.77
C ALA A 348 -51.58 -3.82 -45.14
N ARG A 349 -51.85 -2.52 -45.32
CA ARG A 349 -52.26 -1.95 -46.61
C ARG A 349 -51.16 -2.10 -47.66
N ALA A 350 -49.92 -1.78 -47.29
CA ALA A 350 -48.78 -1.86 -48.20
C ALA A 350 -48.51 -3.30 -48.64
N ALA A 351 -48.55 -4.26 -47.72
CA ALA A 351 -48.44 -5.68 -48.05
C ALA A 351 -49.61 -6.16 -48.93
N GLY A 352 -50.82 -5.67 -48.68
CA GLY A 352 -52.00 -5.92 -49.52
C GLY A 352 -51.83 -5.44 -50.96
N LEU A 353 -51.17 -4.29 -51.19
CA LEU A 353 -50.84 -3.81 -52.53
C LEU A 353 -49.86 -4.74 -53.27
N LEU A 354 -49.01 -5.47 -52.53
CA LEU A 354 -48.12 -6.50 -53.07
C LEU A 354 -48.81 -7.88 -53.20
N GLY A 355 -50.11 -7.98 -52.87
CA GLY A 355 -50.89 -9.21 -52.98
C GLY A 355 -50.81 -10.13 -51.76
N ALA A 356 -50.33 -9.64 -50.62
CA ALA A 356 -50.26 -10.40 -49.37
C ALA A 356 -51.35 -9.99 -48.37
N GLU A 357 -52.09 -10.96 -47.83
CA GLU A 357 -53.01 -10.77 -46.70
C GLU A 357 -52.22 -10.72 -45.38
N VAL A 358 -52.43 -9.67 -44.58
CA VAL A 358 -51.78 -9.53 -43.28
C VAL A 358 -52.68 -10.03 -42.17
N VAL A 359 -52.11 -10.92 -41.33
CA VAL A 359 -52.76 -11.47 -40.13
C VAL A 359 -52.04 -10.94 -38.90
N LEU A 360 -52.75 -10.18 -38.07
CA LEU A 360 -52.20 -9.66 -36.82
C LEU A 360 -52.51 -10.61 -35.66
N THR A 361 -51.49 -11.03 -34.91
CA THR A 361 -51.63 -11.94 -33.77
C THR A 361 -51.11 -11.36 -32.47
N GLY A 362 -51.60 -11.87 -31.34
CA GLY A 362 -51.08 -11.49 -30.02
C GLY A 362 -51.62 -10.16 -29.48
N ILE A 363 -52.76 -9.69 -30.00
CA ILE A 363 -53.41 -8.46 -29.50
C ILE A 363 -53.93 -8.69 -28.08
N GLN A 364 -53.31 -8.02 -27.11
CA GLN A 364 -53.74 -8.08 -25.71
C GLN A 364 -54.99 -7.21 -25.45
N PRO A 365 -55.81 -7.51 -24.43
CA PRO A 365 -57.02 -6.72 -24.12
C PRO A 365 -56.77 -5.23 -23.82
N ALA A 366 -55.58 -4.87 -23.35
CA ALA A 366 -55.20 -3.47 -23.17
C ALA A 366 -55.00 -2.78 -24.53
N ILE A 367 -54.26 -3.41 -25.43
CA ILE A 367 -53.98 -2.91 -26.79
C ILE A 367 -55.27 -2.80 -27.61
N ALA A 368 -56.15 -3.80 -27.53
CA ALA A 368 -57.43 -3.77 -28.23
C ALA A 368 -58.30 -2.57 -27.79
N ARG A 369 -58.31 -2.24 -26.49
CA ARG A 369 -59.02 -1.06 -25.98
C ARG A 369 -58.42 0.23 -26.53
N THR A 370 -57.10 0.37 -26.48
CA THR A 370 -56.40 1.54 -27.03
C THR A 370 -56.63 1.71 -28.52
N MET A 371 -56.62 0.63 -29.31
CA MET A 371 -56.94 0.69 -30.75
C MET A 371 -58.36 1.19 -31.04
N ILE A 372 -59.33 0.86 -30.18
CA ILE A 372 -60.70 1.36 -30.27
C ILE A 372 -60.78 2.84 -29.85
N GLU A 373 -60.10 3.22 -28.77
CA GLU A 373 -60.05 4.61 -28.29
C GLU A 373 -59.43 5.56 -29.32
N LEU A 374 -58.47 5.07 -30.11
CA LEU A 374 -57.79 5.80 -31.18
C LEU A 374 -58.54 5.77 -32.53
N ASP A 375 -59.73 5.19 -32.60
CA ASP A 375 -60.55 5.06 -33.82
C ASP A 375 -59.81 4.44 -35.02
N ILE A 376 -58.99 3.42 -34.75
CA ILE A 376 -58.14 2.78 -35.78
C ILE A 376 -59.00 1.88 -36.68
N ASP A 377 -58.97 2.16 -37.98
CA ASP A 377 -59.71 1.40 -38.98
C ASP A 377 -59.02 0.06 -39.30
N LEU A 378 -59.48 -1.00 -38.64
CA LEU A 378 -59.02 -2.38 -38.85
C LEU A 378 -59.77 -3.12 -39.98
N ARG A 379 -60.63 -2.44 -40.76
CA ARG A 379 -61.36 -3.09 -41.86
C ARG A 379 -60.37 -3.59 -42.91
N GLY A 380 -60.42 -4.90 -43.18
CA GLY A 380 -59.51 -5.58 -44.11
C GLY A 380 -58.25 -6.16 -43.47
N LEU A 381 -58.07 -6.01 -42.16
CA LEU A 381 -57.05 -6.72 -41.39
C LEU A 381 -57.65 -7.98 -40.75
N VAL A 382 -56.97 -9.11 -40.89
CA VAL A 382 -57.35 -10.34 -40.19
C VAL A 382 -56.68 -10.34 -38.82
N THR A 383 -57.42 -10.66 -37.78
CA THR A 383 -56.87 -10.78 -36.42
C THR A 383 -57.09 -12.20 -35.90
N GLU A 384 -56.06 -12.74 -35.25
CA GLU A 384 -56.11 -14.04 -34.58
C GLU A 384 -55.57 -13.90 -33.15
N GLY A 385 -56.18 -14.62 -32.20
CA GLY A 385 -55.86 -14.45 -30.77
C GLY A 385 -54.43 -14.85 -30.40
N THR A 386 -53.81 -15.76 -31.16
CA THR A 386 -52.46 -16.25 -30.92
C THR A 386 -51.72 -16.49 -32.24
N LEU A 387 -50.38 -16.53 -32.17
CA LEU A 387 -49.56 -16.88 -33.32
C LEU A 387 -49.94 -18.25 -33.90
N GLN A 388 -50.24 -19.24 -33.04
CA GLN A 388 -50.71 -20.56 -33.49
C GLN A 388 -52.02 -20.46 -34.30
N GLY A 389 -52.95 -19.59 -33.87
CA GLY A 389 -54.18 -19.30 -34.61
C GLY A 389 -53.89 -18.68 -35.98
N GLY A 390 -52.99 -17.69 -36.04
CA GLY A 390 -52.54 -17.07 -37.30
C GLY A 390 -51.90 -18.06 -38.27
N ILE A 391 -51.06 -18.97 -37.77
CA ILE A 391 -50.46 -20.04 -38.58
C ILE A 391 -51.53 -20.99 -39.11
N ALA A 392 -52.46 -21.43 -38.25
CA ALA A 392 -53.54 -22.32 -38.65
C ALA A 392 -54.48 -21.66 -39.68
N TYR A 393 -54.71 -20.35 -39.55
CA TYR A 393 -55.43 -19.54 -40.52
C TYR A 393 -54.72 -19.54 -41.88
N ALA A 394 -53.43 -19.22 -41.87
CA ALA A 394 -52.63 -19.10 -43.10
C ALA A 394 -52.58 -20.41 -43.88
N LEU A 395 -52.41 -21.53 -43.18
CA LEU A 395 -52.34 -22.85 -43.81
C LEU A 395 -53.67 -23.31 -44.43
N LYS A 396 -54.82 -22.83 -43.96
CA LYS A 396 -56.14 -23.16 -44.52
C LYS A 396 -56.46 -22.41 -45.82
N ARG A 397 -55.78 -21.29 -46.08
CA ARG A 397 -56.04 -20.38 -47.20
C ARG A 397 -54.96 -20.42 -48.30
N ARG A 398 -54.03 -21.36 -48.19
CA ARG A 398 -52.93 -21.54 -49.14
C ARG A 398 -53.41 -21.88 -50.56
#